data_AF-A0A821HTA8-F1
#
_entry.id   AF-A0A821HTA8-F1
#
_cell.length_a   1.000
_cell.length_b   1.000
_cell.length_c   1.000
_cell.angle_alpha   90.00
_cell.angle_beta   90.00
_cell.angle_gamma   90.00
#
_symmetry.space_group_name_H-M   'P 1'
#
loop_
_entity.id
_entity.type
_entity.pdbx_description
1 polymer ?
#
loop_
_entity_poly.entity_id
_entity_poly.type
_entity_poly.pdbx_seq_one_letter_code
_entity_poly.pdbx_strand_id
1 'polypeptide(L)'
;NDYEVKLDWILGSQPLISFISNVETHPTIGTFSGHKPLTFDISIGAEPKPTSPRISLNFKAAKWPKFRTKLDQQLMLWNNFRRLNTALDIEEYAMFITNSIMLATQEAIPPSTPINRSYTLSEASKSLIQLKHQAYRRWKKTGEHMDKQQYYNSKALLTNSLRNDRKDNLNKLMASLCHKKMYSDKVWLTV
;
A
#
# COMPACT_ATOMS: atom_id res chain seq x y z
N ASN A 1 -41.78 -0.35 17.98
CA ASN A 1 -41.71 -1.17 16.75
C ASN A 1 -40.57 -0.68 15.89
N ASP A 2 -39.34 -0.91 16.35
CA ASP A 2 -38.12 -0.55 15.62
C ASP A 2 -37.75 -1.70 14.70
N TYR A 3 -38.24 -1.63 13.45
CA TYR A 3 -37.76 -2.49 12.38
C TYR A 3 -36.37 -1.98 11.95
N GLU A 4 -35.32 -2.41 12.65
CA GLU A 4 -33.97 -2.33 12.08
C GLU A 4 -33.89 -3.30 10.90
N VAL A 5 -34.00 -2.76 9.69
CA VAL A 5 -33.83 -3.54 8.47
C VAL A 5 -32.36 -3.97 8.38
N LYS A 6 -32.09 -5.28 8.51
CA LYS A 6 -30.76 -5.84 8.23
C LYS A 6 -30.47 -5.72 6.73
N LEU A 7 -29.72 -4.69 6.35
CA LEU A 7 -29.34 -4.40 4.96
C LEU A 7 -27.91 -4.86 4.62
N ASP A 8 -27.10 -5.15 5.62
CA ASP A 8 -25.70 -5.52 5.45
C ASP A 8 -25.53 -7.05 5.60
N TRP A 9 -24.89 -7.68 4.61
CA TRP A 9 -24.76 -9.12 4.50
C TRP A 9 -23.32 -9.53 4.19
N ILE A 10 -22.88 -10.65 4.75
CA ILE A 10 -21.66 -11.36 4.33
C ILE A 10 -22.10 -12.58 3.53
N LEU A 11 -21.71 -12.64 2.27
CA LEU A 11 -21.98 -13.77 1.39
C LEU A 11 -20.71 -14.57 1.18
N GLY A 12 -20.80 -15.89 1.33
CA GLY A 12 -19.69 -16.82 1.11
C GLY A 12 -20.16 -18.04 0.33
N SER A 13 -19.23 -18.73 -0.33
CA SER A 13 -19.52 -20.06 -0.87
C SER A 13 -19.76 -21.07 0.27
N GLN A 14 -20.51 -22.14 0.02
CA GLN A 14 -20.81 -23.16 1.04
C GLN A 14 -19.54 -23.67 1.79
N PRO A 15 -18.40 -23.92 1.12
CA PRO A 15 -17.17 -24.31 1.81
C PRO A 15 -16.54 -23.18 2.63
N LEU A 16 -16.74 -21.92 2.27
CA LEU A 16 -16.18 -20.78 3.01
C LEU A 16 -17.01 -20.48 4.27
N ILE A 17 -18.34 -20.61 4.17
CA ILE A 17 -19.26 -20.37 5.28
C ILE A 17 -18.92 -21.27 6.49
N SER A 18 -18.47 -22.50 6.28
CA SER A 18 -18.09 -23.40 7.39
C SER A 18 -16.91 -22.91 8.22
N PHE A 19 -16.15 -21.93 7.74
CA PHE A 19 -15.03 -21.34 8.46
C PHE A 19 -15.34 -19.98 9.07
N ILE A 20 -16.53 -19.43 8.80
CA ILE A 20 -16.99 -18.14 9.32
C ILE A 20 -17.61 -18.35 10.70
N SER A 21 -17.17 -17.58 11.68
CA SER A 21 -17.71 -17.54 13.04
C SER A 21 -17.87 -16.11 13.54
N ASN A 22 -18.47 -15.91 14.73
CA ASN A 22 -18.57 -14.62 15.41
C ASN A 22 -19.12 -13.47 14.55
N VAL A 23 -20.20 -13.73 13.82
CA VAL A 23 -20.86 -12.71 12.98
C VAL A 23 -21.61 -11.72 13.87
N GLU A 24 -21.11 -10.48 13.96
CA GLU A 24 -21.60 -9.46 14.88
C GLU A 24 -21.78 -8.11 14.19
N THR A 25 -22.81 -7.37 14.59
CA THR A 25 -23.00 -5.96 14.20
C THR A 25 -22.56 -5.07 15.36
N HIS A 26 -21.73 -4.07 15.07
CA HIS A 26 -21.18 -3.15 16.07
C HIS A 26 -21.96 -1.84 16.09
N PRO A 27 -22.96 -1.67 16.97
CA PRO A 27 -23.84 -0.50 16.96
C PRO A 27 -23.12 0.81 17.36
N THR A 28 -21.99 0.70 18.05
CA THR A 28 -21.26 1.83 18.63
C THR A 28 -20.04 2.27 17.84
N ILE A 29 -19.63 1.49 16.83
CA ILE A 29 -18.45 1.78 16.01
C ILE A 29 -18.89 2.53 14.74
N GLY A 30 -18.61 3.83 14.67
CA GLY A 30 -18.55 4.56 13.40
C GLY A 30 -19.89 4.94 12.74
N THR A 31 -20.88 5.44 13.47
CA THR A 31 -22.17 5.85 12.87
C THR A 31 -22.21 7.34 12.51
N PHE A 32 -21.44 7.75 11.50
CA PHE A 32 -21.71 9.00 10.75
C PHE A 32 -22.59 8.76 9.51
N SER A 33 -22.78 7.51 9.08
CA SER A 33 -23.46 7.14 7.82
C SER A 33 -24.78 6.37 8.00
N GLY A 34 -25.25 6.14 9.23
CA GLY A 34 -26.49 5.39 9.51
C GLY A 34 -26.39 3.86 9.37
N HIS A 35 -25.29 3.33 8.83
CA HIS A 35 -24.99 1.89 8.79
C HIS A 35 -24.11 1.47 9.97
N LYS A 36 -24.27 0.22 10.43
CA LYS A 36 -23.49 -0.38 11.52
C LYS A 36 -22.49 -1.38 10.95
N PRO A 37 -21.19 -1.31 11.30
CA PRO A 37 -20.22 -2.30 10.83
C PRO A 37 -20.63 -3.73 11.19
N LEU A 38 -20.50 -4.64 10.23
CA LEU A 38 -20.70 -6.09 10.40
C LEU A 38 -19.33 -6.77 10.36
N THR A 39 -18.98 -7.51 11.40
CA THR A 39 -17.71 -8.25 11.53
C THR A 39 -17.95 -9.73 11.63
N PHE A 40 -16.92 -10.51 11.35
CA PHE A 40 -16.91 -11.96 11.45
C PHE A 40 -15.46 -12.44 11.54
N ASP A 41 -15.28 -13.62 12.11
CA ASP A 41 -13.99 -14.30 12.19
C ASP A 41 -13.92 -15.40 11.12
N ILE A 42 -12.73 -15.60 10.55
CA ILE A 42 -12.42 -16.75 9.70
C ILE A 42 -11.32 -17.56 10.38
N SER A 43 -11.61 -18.81 10.70
CA SER A 43 -10.68 -19.73 11.38
C SER A 43 -9.71 -20.44 10.43
N ILE A 44 -9.38 -19.82 9.29
CA ILE A 44 -8.38 -20.31 8.33
C ILE A 44 -7.10 -19.51 8.54
N GLY A 45 -5.99 -20.22 8.76
CA GLY A 45 -4.67 -19.60 8.76
C GLY A 45 -4.40 -18.98 7.39
N ALA A 46 -4.25 -17.66 7.34
CA ALA A 46 -3.78 -17.00 6.13
C ALA A 46 -2.30 -17.35 5.94
N GLU A 47 -1.97 -18.14 4.92
CA GLU A 47 -0.57 -18.28 4.56
C GLU A 47 -0.02 -16.91 4.13
N PRO A 48 1.08 -16.44 4.73
CA PRO A 48 1.70 -15.21 4.29
C PRO A 48 2.19 -15.42 2.86
N LYS A 49 1.46 -14.84 1.91
CA LYS A 49 1.86 -14.85 0.50
C LYS A 49 3.30 -14.31 0.43
N PRO A 50 4.27 -15.05 -0.15
CA PRO A 50 5.61 -14.54 -0.32
C PRO A 50 5.51 -13.18 -1.01
N THR A 51 6.28 -12.21 -0.53
CA THR A 51 6.27 -10.83 -1.03
C THR A 51 6.43 -10.89 -2.54
N SER A 52 5.31 -10.75 -3.27
CA SER A 52 5.36 -10.65 -4.71
C SER A 52 6.25 -9.45 -5.00
N PRO A 53 7.08 -9.46 -6.06
CA PRO A 53 7.69 -8.21 -6.50
C PRO A 53 6.53 -7.25 -6.70
N ARG A 54 6.38 -6.28 -5.79
CA ARG A 54 5.30 -5.30 -5.86
C ARG A 54 5.59 -4.50 -7.11
N ILE A 55 5.03 -4.93 -8.23
CA ILE A 55 4.69 -4.04 -9.33
C ILE A 55 3.57 -3.19 -8.75
N SER A 56 3.92 -2.25 -7.86
CA SER A 56 2.96 -1.25 -7.44
C SER A 56 2.72 -0.40 -8.67
N LEU A 57 1.51 -0.43 -9.20
CA LEU A 57 1.13 0.43 -10.31
C LEU A 57 0.87 1.82 -9.76
N ASN A 58 1.41 2.86 -10.38
CA ASN A 58 1.12 4.22 -9.96
C ASN A 58 -0.17 4.71 -10.63
N PHE A 59 -1.31 4.33 -10.06
CA PHE A 59 -2.63 4.76 -10.55
C PHE A 59 -2.85 6.27 -10.52
N LYS A 60 -2.08 7.03 -9.72
CA LYS A 60 -2.11 8.50 -9.75
C LYS A 60 -1.50 9.09 -11.02
N ALA A 61 -0.55 8.38 -11.63
CA ALA A 61 0.07 8.74 -12.90
C ALA A 61 -0.55 7.98 -14.09
N ALA A 62 -1.72 7.34 -13.90
CA ALA A 62 -2.39 6.58 -14.93
C ALA A 62 -2.83 7.48 -16.09
N LYS A 63 -2.52 7.07 -17.32
CA LYS A 63 -2.98 7.71 -18.54
C LYS A 63 -4.31 7.10 -18.96
N TRP A 64 -5.39 7.43 -18.25
CA TRP A 64 -6.73 6.87 -18.48
C TRP A 64 -7.24 6.94 -19.92
N PRO A 65 -6.98 7.99 -20.72
CA PRO A 65 -7.34 7.98 -22.13
C PRO A 65 -6.69 6.82 -22.90
N LYS A 66 -5.40 6.55 -22.65
CA LYS A 66 -4.69 5.42 -23.27
C LYS A 66 -5.25 4.07 -22.80
N PHE A 67 -5.61 3.96 -21.52
CA PHE A 67 -6.25 2.77 -20.98
C PHE A 67 -7.53 2.46 -21.74
N ARG A 68 -8.43 3.45 -21.88
CA ARG A 68 -9.72 3.28 -22.57
C ARG A 68 -9.51 2.90 -24.03
N THR A 69 -8.69 3.65 -24.77
CA THR A 69 -8.40 3.33 -26.18
C THR A 69 -7.85 1.92 -26.34
N LYS A 70 -6.92 1.50 -25.47
CA LYS A 70 -6.35 0.15 -25.54
C LYS A 70 -7.39 -0.91 -25.18
N LEU A 71 -8.18 -0.69 -24.13
CA LEU A 71 -9.23 -1.61 -23.72
C LEU A 71 -10.26 -1.80 -24.83
N ASP A 72 -10.73 -0.70 -25.44
CA ASP A 72 -11.68 -0.75 -26.56
C ASP A 72 -11.10 -1.53 -27.74
N GLN A 73 -9.82 -1.28 -28.09
CA GLN A 73 -9.13 -2.06 -29.13
C GLN A 73 -9.06 -3.55 -28.80
N GLN A 74 -8.78 -3.92 -27.54
CA GLN A 74 -8.72 -5.31 -27.14
C GLN A 74 -10.11 -5.97 -27.17
N LEU A 75 -11.14 -5.30 -26.66
CA LEU A 75 -12.50 -5.83 -26.64
C LEU A 75 -13.07 -6.06 -28.04
N MET A 76 -12.68 -5.24 -29.02
CA MET A 76 -13.05 -5.44 -30.44
C MET A 76 -12.47 -6.72 -31.06
N LEU A 77 -11.45 -7.33 -30.45
CA LEU A 77 -10.89 -8.62 -30.91
C LEU A 77 -11.77 -9.80 -30.52
N TRP A 78 -12.71 -9.61 -29.58
CA TRP A 78 -13.66 -10.66 -29.25
C TRP A 78 -14.64 -10.86 -30.39
N ASN A 79 -14.89 -12.12 -30.73
CA ASN A 79 -15.94 -12.45 -31.68
C ASN A 79 -17.32 -12.26 -31.02
N ASN A 80 -17.93 -11.11 -31.25
CA ASN A 80 -19.25 -10.73 -30.73
C ASN A 80 -20.40 -11.66 -31.17
N PHE A 81 -20.18 -12.55 -32.13
CA PHE A 81 -21.16 -13.54 -32.58
C PHE A 81 -21.09 -14.87 -31.84
N ARG A 82 -20.06 -15.08 -30.99
CA ARG A 82 -19.92 -16.30 -30.19
C ARG A 82 -20.91 -16.28 -29.03
N ARG A 83 -21.83 -17.25 -29.01
CA ARG A 83 -22.80 -17.42 -27.92
C ARG A 83 -22.10 -18.02 -26.70
N LEU A 84 -22.37 -17.48 -25.52
CA LEU A 84 -21.83 -17.94 -24.23
C LEU A 84 -22.80 -18.92 -23.58
N ASN A 85 -22.93 -20.12 -24.15
CA ASN A 85 -23.95 -21.08 -23.74
C ASN A 85 -23.45 -22.14 -22.75
N THR A 86 -22.13 -22.34 -22.67
CA THR A 86 -21.52 -23.34 -21.79
C THR A 86 -20.66 -22.68 -20.71
N ALA A 87 -20.42 -23.39 -19.61
CA ALA A 87 -19.52 -22.92 -18.55
C ALA A 87 -18.10 -22.64 -19.08
N LEU A 88 -17.62 -23.45 -20.03
CA LEU A 88 -16.33 -23.27 -20.68
C LEU A 88 -16.28 -21.97 -21.50
N ASP A 89 -17.34 -21.64 -22.25
CA ASP A 89 -17.41 -20.39 -23.01
C ASP A 89 -17.34 -19.16 -22.09
N ILE A 90 -18.00 -19.24 -20.92
CA ILE A 90 -18.00 -18.16 -19.92
C ILE A 90 -16.60 -18.00 -19.31
N GLU A 91 -15.91 -19.09 -19.00
CA GLU A 91 -14.56 -19.07 -18.44
C GLU A 91 -13.54 -18.50 -19.45
N GLU A 92 -13.61 -18.92 -20.71
CA GLU A 92 -12.79 -18.36 -21.79
C GLU A 92 -13.02 -16.87 -21.98
N TYR A 93 -14.28 -16.42 -21.92
CA TYR A 93 -14.61 -15.01 -22.01
C TYR A 93 -14.11 -14.21 -20.81
N ALA A 94 -14.24 -14.75 -19.59
CA ALA A 94 -13.72 -14.13 -18.38
C ALA A 94 -12.19 -13.99 -18.43
N MET A 95 -11.49 -15.02 -18.92
CA MET A 95 -10.05 -14.98 -19.13
C MET A 95 -9.67 -13.93 -20.19
N PHE A 96 -10.42 -13.86 -21.28
CA PHE A 96 -10.23 -12.84 -22.32
C PHE A 96 -10.39 -11.41 -21.79
N ILE A 97 -11.46 -11.12 -21.04
CA ILE A 97 -11.68 -9.80 -20.42
C ILE A 97 -10.53 -9.48 -19.46
N THR A 98 -10.14 -10.44 -18.63
CA THR A 98 -9.08 -10.27 -17.64
C THR A 98 -7.76 -9.91 -18.33
N ASN A 99 -7.40 -10.62 -19.40
CA ASN A 99 -6.20 -10.34 -20.19
C ASN A 99 -6.28 -8.97 -20.87
N SER A 100 -7.45 -8.59 -21.40
CA SER A 100 -7.67 -7.29 -22.03
C SER A 100 -7.45 -6.14 -21.05
N ILE A 101 -7.99 -6.26 -19.83
CA ILE A 101 -7.81 -5.29 -18.75
C ILE A 101 -6.34 -5.22 -18.33
N MET A 102 -5.67 -6.38 -18.18
CA MET A 102 -4.27 -6.43 -17.81
C MET A 102 -3.35 -5.74 -18.83
N LEU A 103 -3.55 -5.99 -20.12
CA LEU A 103 -2.76 -5.36 -21.18
C LEU A 103 -2.99 -3.84 -21.23
N ALA A 104 -4.25 -3.39 -21.13
CA ALA A 104 -4.57 -1.98 -21.06
C ALA A 104 -3.95 -1.29 -19.83
N THR A 105 -3.94 -2.01 -18.69
CA THR A 105 -3.32 -1.56 -17.44
C THR A 105 -1.80 -1.39 -17.59
N GLN A 106 -1.12 -2.37 -18.17
CA GLN A 106 0.34 -2.33 -18.39
C GLN A 106 0.75 -1.19 -19.32
N GLU A 107 -0.05 -0.89 -20.34
CA GLU A 107 0.25 0.18 -21.29
C GLU A 107 -0.02 1.57 -20.72
N ALA A 108 -1.09 1.72 -19.94
CA ALA A 108 -1.55 3.03 -19.48
C ALA A 108 -0.99 3.44 -18.11
N ILE A 109 -0.60 2.49 -17.27
CA ILE A 109 -0.24 2.75 -15.89
C ILE A 109 1.25 2.46 -15.72
N PRO A 110 2.08 3.49 -15.51
CA PRO A 110 3.49 3.27 -15.34
C PRO A 110 3.73 2.40 -14.10
N PRO A 111 4.71 1.47 -14.16
CA PRO A 111 5.16 0.81 -12.95
C PRO A 111 5.61 1.91 -11.99
N SER A 112 5.21 1.81 -10.72
CA SER A 112 5.85 2.64 -9.71
C SER A 112 7.31 2.21 -9.73
N THR A 113 8.18 3.10 -10.16
CA THR A 113 9.57 2.99 -9.75
C THR A 113 9.52 2.97 -8.23
N PRO A 114 10.03 1.93 -7.56
CA PRO A 114 10.30 2.06 -6.14
C PRO A 114 11.22 3.27 -6.07
N ILE A 115 10.70 4.39 -5.55
CA ILE A 115 11.55 5.51 -5.20
C ILE A 115 12.58 4.86 -4.30
N ASN A 116 13.81 4.75 -4.79
CA ASN A 116 14.90 4.15 -4.06
C ASN A 116 15.18 5.14 -2.93
N ARG A 117 14.38 5.04 -1.87
CA ARG A 117 14.61 5.72 -0.61
C ARG A 117 15.77 4.96 0.00
N SER A 118 16.97 5.11 -0.56
CA SER A 118 18.24 4.75 0.08
C SER A 118 18.52 5.67 1.27
N TYR A 119 17.47 6.04 2.00
CA TYR A 119 17.59 6.68 3.29
C TYR A 119 17.87 5.57 4.31
N THR A 120 19.12 5.14 4.34
CA THR A 120 19.63 4.30 5.42
C THR A 120 19.95 5.21 6.60
N LEU A 121 19.21 5.02 7.69
CA LEU A 121 19.53 5.62 8.99
C LEU A 121 20.88 5.11 9.48
N SER A 122 21.74 6.01 9.97
CA SER A 122 22.97 5.61 10.64
C SER A 122 22.68 4.86 11.94
N GLU A 123 23.61 4.02 12.39
CA GLU A 123 23.51 3.34 13.68
C GLU A 123 23.41 4.32 14.86
N ALA A 124 24.03 5.51 14.72
CA ALA A 124 23.87 6.59 15.68
C ALA A 124 22.41 7.08 15.76
N SER A 125 21.77 7.35 14.62
CA SER A 125 20.35 7.73 14.57
C SER A 125 19.44 6.63 15.12
N LYS A 126 19.70 5.35 14.81
CA LYS A 126 18.93 4.22 15.37
C LYS A 126 19.04 4.14 16.89
N SER A 127 20.25 4.30 17.42
CA SER A 127 20.52 4.30 18.86
C SER A 127 19.81 5.46 19.56
N LEU A 128 19.81 6.66 18.95
CA LEU A 128 19.11 7.83 19.47
C LEU A 128 17.58 7.68 19.47
N ILE A 129 17.00 6.98 18.49
CA ILE A 129 15.57 6.63 18.48
C ILE A 129 15.25 5.75 19.70
N GLN A 130 16.05 4.72 19.95
CA GLN A 130 15.87 3.83 21.10
C GLN A 130 16.00 4.61 22.42
N LEU A 131 17.04 5.43 22.57
CA LEU A 131 17.28 6.26 23.75
C LEU A 131 16.10 7.21 24.02
N LYS A 132 15.61 7.91 22.99
CA LYS A 132 14.44 8.79 23.07
C LYS A 132 13.20 8.01 23.54
N HIS A 133 12.92 6.84 22.98
CA HIS A 133 11.76 6.03 23.36
C HIS A 133 11.88 5.47 24.79
N GLN A 134 13.08 5.09 25.22
CA GLN A 134 13.33 4.66 26.59
C GLN A 134 13.13 5.82 27.58
N ALA A 135 13.72 6.99 27.32
CA ALA A 135 13.56 8.17 28.16
C ALA A 135 12.09 8.62 28.25
N TYR A 136 11.34 8.59 27.14
CA TYR A 136 9.90 8.89 27.16
C TYR A 136 9.11 7.91 28.04
N ARG A 137 9.38 6.60 27.92
CA ARG A 137 8.72 5.58 28.74
C ARG A 137 9.03 5.74 30.23
N ARG A 138 10.28 6.03 30.58
CA ARG A 138 10.69 6.31 31.96
C ARG A 138 9.98 7.55 32.49
N TRP A 139 10.09 8.67 31.78
CA TRP A 139 9.43 9.91 32.16
C TRP A 139 7.91 9.76 32.36
N LYS A 140 7.23 9.02 31.47
CA LYS A 140 5.79 8.76 31.61
C LYS A 140 5.43 7.90 32.82
N LYS A 141 6.35 7.05 33.30
CA LYS A 141 6.15 6.18 34.46
C LYS A 141 6.52 6.89 35.77
N THR A 142 7.63 7.62 35.80
CA THR A 142 8.21 8.24 37.00
C THR A 142 7.72 9.67 37.23
N GLY A 143 7.39 10.40 36.16
CA GLY A 143 7.08 11.82 36.21
C GLY A 143 8.30 12.72 36.49
N GLU A 144 9.51 12.15 36.61
CA GLU A 144 10.69 12.89 37.03
C GLU A 144 11.19 13.89 35.98
N HIS A 145 11.69 15.04 36.47
CA HIS A 145 12.22 16.10 35.63
C HIS A 145 13.50 15.68 34.87
N MET A 146 14.33 14.83 35.48
CA MET A 146 15.56 14.32 34.85
C MET A 146 15.26 13.48 33.61
N ASP A 147 14.28 12.58 33.69
CA ASP A 147 13.85 11.77 32.54
C ASP A 147 13.24 12.64 31.43
N LYS A 148 12.48 13.69 31.80
CA LYS A 148 11.96 14.70 30.85
C LYS A 148 13.10 15.38 30.12
N GLN A 149 14.13 15.83 30.83
CA GLN A 149 15.30 16.48 30.24
C GLN A 149 16.07 15.54 29.31
N GLN A 150 16.27 14.28 29.72
CA GLN A 150 16.88 13.25 28.87
C GLN A 150 16.10 13.01 27.58
N TYR A 151 14.77 13.00 27.63
CA TYR A 151 13.92 12.87 26.45
C TYR A 151 14.13 14.04 25.47
N TYR A 152 14.09 15.29 25.96
CA TYR A 152 14.29 16.46 25.11
C TYR A 152 15.70 16.54 24.53
N ASN A 153 16.73 16.20 25.32
CA ASN A 153 18.11 16.13 24.85
C ASN A 153 18.27 15.07 23.75
N SER A 154 17.73 13.87 23.97
CA SER A 154 17.76 12.79 22.97
C SER A 154 17.01 13.16 21.69
N LYS A 155 15.89 13.89 21.81
CA LYS A 155 15.13 14.42 20.66
C LYS A 155 15.94 15.43 19.85
N ALA A 156 16.64 16.35 20.51
CA ALA A 156 17.48 17.35 19.84
C ALA A 156 18.64 16.69 19.11
N LEU A 157 19.36 15.77 19.77
CA LEU A 157 20.45 15.01 19.17
C LEU A 157 19.98 14.17 17.99
N LEU A 158 18.84 13.48 18.11
CA LEU A 158 18.25 12.72 17.02
C LEU A 158 17.95 13.62 15.82
N THR A 159 17.38 14.80 16.05
CA THR A 159 17.05 15.75 14.97
C THR A 159 18.30 16.16 14.19
N ASN A 160 19.40 16.44 14.89
CA ASN A 160 20.67 16.77 14.26
C ASN A 160 21.27 15.57 13.51
N SER A 161 21.23 14.38 14.11
CA SER A 161 21.72 13.13 13.49
C SER A 161 20.97 12.83 12.20
N LEU A 162 19.63 12.93 12.20
CA LEU A 162 18.81 12.73 11.00
C LEU A 162 19.10 13.77 9.91
N ARG A 163 19.41 15.02 10.30
CA ARG A 163 19.80 16.08 9.36
C ARG A 163 21.14 15.76 8.69
N ASN A 164 22.10 15.25 9.46
CA ASN A 164 23.40 14.83 8.95
C ASN A 164 23.27 13.61 8.05
N ASP A 165 22.51 12.58 8.45
CA ASP A 165 22.24 11.40 7.61
C ASP A 165 21.64 11.80 6.25
N ARG A 166 20.73 12.78 6.23
CA ARG A 166 20.15 13.31 4.97
C ARG A 166 21.20 14.01 4.11
N LYS A 167 22.05 14.84 4.72
CA LYS A 167 23.14 15.54 4.02
C LYS A 167 24.15 14.56 3.43
N ASP A 168 24.55 13.55 4.19
CA ASP A 168 25.52 12.55 3.76
C ASP A 168 24.97 11.67 2.64
N ASN A 169 23.69 11.29 2.73
CA ASN A 169 23.03 10.54 1.66
C ASN A 169 22.90 11.37 0.38
N LEU A 170 22.59 12.67 0.50
CA LEU A 170 22.59 13.58 -0.66
C LEU A 170 23.99 13.68 -1.27
N ASN A 171 25.03 13.85 -0.45
CA ASN A 171 26.41 13.91 -0.93
C ASN A 171 26.83 12.62 -1.65
N LYS A 172 26.48 11.45 -1.11
CA LYS A 172 26.74 10.15 -1.75
C LYS A 172 25.98 10.00 -3.07
N LEU A 173 24.73 10.44 -3.12
CA LEU A 173 23.94 10.44 -4.36
C LEU A 173 24.61 11.33 -5.40
N MET A 174 24.93 12.58 -5.05
CA MET A 174 25.60 13.52 -5.95
C MET A 174 26.96 12.99 -6.42
N ALA A 175 27.77 12.42 -5.52
CA ALA A 175 29.04 11.81 -5.87
C ALA A 175 28.86 10.64 -6.85
N SER A 176 27.86 9.77 -6.63
CA SER A 176 27.55 8.66 -7.53
C SER A 176 27.11 9.15 -8.92
N LEU A 177 26.30 10.21 -8.98
CA LEU A 177 25.86 10.82 -10.23
C LEU A 177 27.04 11.45 -10.99
N CYS A 178 27.93 12.17 -10.29
CA CYS A 178 29.14 12.75 -10.88
C CYS A 178 30.13 11.68 -11.39
N HIS A 179 30.32 10.58 -10.66
CA HIS A 179 31.24 9.50 -11.05
C HIS A 179 30.80 8.76 -12.31
N LYS A 180 29.49 8.70 -12.58
CA LYS A 180 28.93 8.02 -13.76
C LYS A 180 29.03 8.82 -15.07
N LYS A 181 29.86 9.87 -15.15
CA LYS A 181 30.05 10.75 -16.33
C LYS A 181 28.71 11.12 -16.99
N MET A 182 27.83 11.80 -16.26
CA MET A 182 26.54 12.24 -16.77
C MET A 182 26.67 13.58 -17.54
N TYR A 183 27.16 13.52 -18.78
CA TYR A 183 27.06 14.62 -19.76
C TYR A 183 25.77 14.50 -20.58
N SER A 184 24.60 14.47 -19.94
CA SER A 184 23.33 14.33 -20.66
C SER A 184 22.21 15.10 -19.98
N ASP A 185 21.52 15.96 -20.74
CA ASP A 185 20.38 16.79 -20.31
C ASP A 185 19.21 16.01 -19.70
N LYS A 186 19.21 14.68 -19.81
CA LYS A 186 18.19 13.79 -19.25
C LYS A 186 18.16 13.78 -17.71
N VAL A 187 19.21 14.23 -17.02
CA VAL A 187 19.27 14.22 -15.55
C VAL A 187 18.31 15.24 -14.93
N TRP A 188 18.15 16.40 -15.57
CA TRP A 188 17.31 17.49 -15.07
C TRP A 188 15.81 17.23 -15.22
N LEU A 189 15.40 16.22 -15.98
CA LEU A 189 14.00 15.81 -16.12
C LEU A 189 13.52 14.87 -15.00
N THR A 190 14.42 14.42 -14.13
CA THR A 190 14.13 13.49 -13.04
C THR A 190 14.15 14.12 -11.64
N VAL A 191 14.41 15.42 -11.53
CA VAL A 191 14.33 16.19 -10.28
C VAL A 191 12.99 16.89 -10.20
#